data_AF-A0A354TAB6-F1
#
_entry.id   AF-A0A354TAB6-F1
#
_cell.length_a   1.000
_cell.length_b   1.000
_cell.length_c   1.000
_cell.angle_alpha   90.00
_cell.angle_beta   90.00
_cell.angle_gamma   90.00
#
_symmetry.space_group_name_H-M   'P 1'
#
loop_
_entity.id
_entity.type
_entity.pdbx_description
1 polymer ?
#
loop_
_entity_poly.entity_id
_entity_poly.type
_entity_poly.pdbx_seq_one_letter_code
_entity_poly.pdbx_strand_id
1 'polypeptide(L)'
;MFTVNHRTYNPPSKPVVVICLDGSADEYLDCAIVRGLMPNLAKMSVNGWRGFARAAMPTFTNVNNSSIVTGVPPAVHGIGGNFFFDTASGEEVMMNSSKFLRVETIFPHAQRAGRKVAVVTAKEKLRDIFASGLISEGGIAFSSEKARHAVRVTHGIDDVESLVGPTPAIYSGDASLYVLKAGVAMLERGMADFLYLSTTDYMQHKHAPEEA
;
A
#
# COMPACT_ATOMS: atom_id res chain seq x y z
N MET A 1 -9.46 6.78 -18.17
CA MET A 1 -8.39 5.99 -18.80
C MET A 1 -7.08 6.75 -18.67
N PHE A 2 -5.97 6.06 -18.40
CA PHE A 2 -4.62 6.64 -18.39
C PHE A 2 -3.58 5.57 -18.74
N THR A 3 -2.38 5.99 -19.12
CA THR A 3 -1.28 5.07 -19.48
C THR A 3 -0.04 5.39 -18.66
N VAL A 4 0.59 4.37 -18.10
CA VAL A 4 1.83 4.47 -17.34
C VAL A 4 2.63 3.18 -17.53
N ASN A 5 3.96 3.29 -17.63
CA ASN A 5 4.87 2.15 -17.77
C ASN A 5 4.46 1.16 -18.89
N HIS A 6 4.09 1.70 -20.04
CA HIS A 6 3.62 0.96 -21.23
C HIS A 6 2.34 0.12 -21.02
N ARG A 7 1.55 0.45 -20.00
CA ARG A 7 0.26 -0.19 -19.70
C ARG A 7 -0.85 0.84 -19.66
N THR A 8 -1.96 0.56 -20.34
CA THR A 8 -3.16 1.38 -20.30
C THR A 8 -4.13 0.83 -19.26
N TYR A 9 -4.58 1.70 -18.37
CA TYR A 9 -5.52 1.40 -17.30
C TYR A 9 -6.87 2.07 -17.61
N ASN A 10 -7.93 1.27 -17.55
CA ASN A 10 -9.30 1.75 -17.69
C ASN A 10 -10.13 1.33 -16.46
N PRO A 11 -9.86 1.91 -15.27
CA PRO A 11 -10.62 1.57 -14.07
C PRO A 11 -12.10 1.91 -14.26
N PRO A 12 -13.03 1.15 -13.66
CA PRO A 12 -14.44 1.44 -13.72
C PRO A 12 -14.76 2.76 -12.99
N SER A 13 -15.94 3.32 -13.23
CA SER A 13 -16.38 4.56 -12.57
C SER A 13 -16.53 4.43 -11.05
N LYS A 14 -16.85 3.23 -10.55
CA LYS A 14 -16.95 2.94 -9.11
C LYS A 14 -15.59 3.07 -8.37
N PRO A 15 -15.60 3.23 -7.04
CA PRO A 15 -14.36 3.22 -6.27
C PRO A 15 -13.56 1.93 -6.46
N VAL A 16 -12.23 2.06 -6.49
CA VAL A 16 -11.28 0.96 -6.61
C VAL A 16 -10.36 1.00 -5.39
N VAL A 17 -10.25 -0.12 -4.68
CA VAL A 17 -9.39 -0.28 -3.52
C VAL A 17 -8.48 -1.47 -3.76
N VAL A 18 -7.18 -1.25 -3.64
CA VAL A 18 -6.17 -2.30 -3.66
C VAL A 18 -5.58 -2.40 -2.26
N ILE A 19 -5.66 -3.60 -1.67
CA ILE A 19 -5.15 -3.89 -0.33
C ILE A 19 -3.96 -4.83 -0.47
N CYS A 20 -2.78 -4.40 -0.02
CA CYS A 20 -1.62 -5.26 0.17
C CYS A 20 -1.59 -5.71 1.64
N LEU A 21 -2.02 -6.95 1.88
CA LEU A 21 -1.90 -7.61 3.18
C LEU A 21 -0.48 -8.18 3.31
N ASP A 22 0.41 -7.38 3.89
CA ASP A 22 1.84 -7.70 3.99
C ASP A 22 2.08 -8.97 4.83
N GLY A 23 2.97 -9.84 4.35
CA GLY A 23 3.26 -11.15 4.96
C GLY A 23 2.09 -12.15 4.99
N SER A 24 0.95 -11.85 4.36
CA SER A 24 -0.25 -12.68 4.44
C SER A 24 -0.20 -13.85 3.47
N ALA A 25 0.33 -14.98 3.93
CA ALA A 25 0.12 -16.27 3.29
C ALA A 25 -1.39 -16.59 3.18
N ASP A 26 -1.79 -17.38 2.19
CA ASP A 26 -3.21 -17.69 1.93
C ASP A 26 -3.83 -18.49 3.08
N GLU A 27 -3.00 -19.28 3.77
CA GLU A 27 -3.36 -20.09 4.93
C GLU A 27 -3.94 -19.25 6.09
N TYR A 28 -3.50 -18.00 6.28
CA TYR A 28 -4.10 -17.11 7.28
C TYR A 28 -5.59 -16.85 6.98
N LEU A 29 -5.91 -16.65 5.70
CA LEU A 29 -7.28 -16.39 5.27
C LEU A 29 -8.13 -17.66 5.39
N ASP A 30 -7.57 -18.81 5.02
CA ASP A 30 -8.27 -20.10 5.15
C ASP A 30 -8.58 -20.45 6.61
N CYS A 31 -7.60 -20.37 7.49
CA CYS A 31 -7.80 -20.65 8.92
C CYS A 31 -8.88 -19.75 9.52
N ALA A 32 -8.86 -18.45 9.21
CA ALA A 32 -9.87 -17.50 9.70
C ALA A 32 -11.26 -17.73 9.10
N ILE A 33 -11.36 -18.10 7.81
CA ILE A 33 -12.64 -18.43 7.16
C ILE A 33 -13.25 -19.69 7.74
N VAL A 34 -12.47 -20.76 7.96
CA VAL A 34 -12.95 -22.02 8.55
C VAL A 34 -13.49 -21.81 9.96
N ARG A 35 -12.91 -20.87 10.73
CA ARG A 35 -13.37 -20.47 12.06
C ARG A 35 -14.61 -19.55 12.05
N GLY A 36 -15.09 -19.14 10.88
CA GLY A 36 -16.21 -18.21 10.75
C GLY A 36 -15.87 -16.76 11.10
N LEU A 37 -14.59 -16.39 11.18
CA LEU A 37 -14.13 -15.06 11.60
C LEU A 37 -14.12 -14.04 10.45
N MET A 38 -14.18 -14.49 9.20
CA MET A 38 -14.17 -13.63 8.01
C MET A 38 -15.37 -13.88 7.06
N PRO A 39 -16.63 -13.74 7.55
CA PRO A 39 -17.81 -14.09 6.75
C PRO A 39 -17.95 -13.25 5.46
N ASN A 40 -17.49 -11.99 5.48
CA ASN A 40 -17.52 -11.14 4.29
C ASN A 40 -16.49 -11.56 3.25
N LEU A 41 -15.26 -11.90 3.67
CA LEU A 41 -14.23 -12.38 2.75
C LEU A 41 -14.62 -13.75 2.16
N ALA A 42 -15.21 -14.63 2.96
CA ALA A 42 -15.74 -15.90 2.48
C ALA A 42 -16.79 -15.69 1.37
N LYS A 43 -17.76 -14.79 1.59
CA LYS A 43 -18.75 -14.41 0.56
C LYS A 43 -18.11 -13.80 -0.67
N MET A 44 -17.13 -12.91 -0.51
CA MET A 44 -16.41 -12.29 -1.63
C MET A 44 -15.62 -13.32 -2.45
N SER A 45 -15.06 -14.34 -1.80
CA SER A 45 -14.29 -15.40 -2.47
C SER A 45 -15.18 -16.28 -3.36
N VAL A 46 -16.43 -16.54 -2.93
CA VAL A 46 -17.40 -17.34 -3.68
C VAL A 46 -18.09 -16.53 -4.79
N ASN A 47 -18.52 -15.30 -4.48
CA ASN A 47 -19.29 -14.48 -5.42
C ASN A 47 -18.42 -13.62 -6.34
N GLY A 48 -17.12 -13.55 -6.06
CA GLY A 48 -16.14 -12.79 -6.82
C GLY A 48 -15.11 -13.70 -7.47
N TRP A 49 -13.84 -13.42 -7.23
CA TRP A 49 -12.73 -14.23 -7.71
C TRP A 49 -11.68 -14.39 -6.61
N ARG A 50 -11.19 -15.61 -6.43
CA ARG A 50 -10.06 -15.95 -5.56
C ARG A 50 -9.07 -16.79 -6.38
N GLY A 51 -7.79 -16.48 -6.26
CA GLY A 51 -6.72 -17.21 -6.93
C GLY A 51 -5.35 -16.70 -6.53
N PHE A 52 -4.32 -17.39 -7.01
CA PHE A 52 -2.93 -17.09 -6.66
C PHE A 52 -2.27 -16.15 -7.68
N ALA A 53 -1.44 -15.25 -7.17
CA ALA A 53 -0.52 -14.44 -7.96
C ALA A 53 0.92 -14.74 -7.52
N ARG A 54 1.88 -14.59 -8.44
CA ARG A 54 3.31 -14.72 -8.11
C ARG A 54 3.87 -13.37 -7.69
N ALA A 55 4.48 -13.35 -6.52
CA ALA A 55 5.29 -12.22 -6.06
C ALA A 55 6.54 -12.05 -6.92
N ALA A 56 7.10 -10.84 -6.91
CA ALA A 56 8.43 -10.57 -7.40
C ALA A 56 9.49 -11.19 -6.48
N MET A 57 10.63 -11.58 -7.05
CA MET A 57 11.81 -12.04 -6.32
C MET A 57 12.87 -10.93 -6.24
N PRO A 58 13.49 -10.71 -5.06
CA PRO A 58 13.20 -11.37 -3.77
C PRO A 58 11.83 -10.93 -3.20
N THR A 59 11.18 -11.82 -2.44
CA THR A 59 9.84 -11.62 -1.83
C THR A 59 9.86 -10.65 -0.65
N PHE A 60 10.51 -9.50 -0.83
CA PHE A 60 10.57 -8.43 0.16
C PHE A 60 9.45 -7.41 -0.04
N THR A 61 9.03 -6.79 1.05
CA THR A 61 7.97 -5.77 1.10
C THR A 61 8.23 -4.64 0.10
N ASN A 62 9.42 -4.00 0.13
CA ASN A 62 9.73 -2.87 -0.74
C ASN A 62 9.68 -3.24 -2.22
N VAL A 63 10.21 -4.41 -2.57
CA VAL A 63 10.29 -4.91 -3.95
C VAL A 63 8.88 -5.13 -4.49
N ASN A 64 8.06 -5.89 -3.77
CA ASN A 64 6.72 -6.27 -4.21
C ASN A 64 5.75 -5.10 -4.23
N ASN A 65 5.76 -4.25 -3.20
CA ASN A 65 4.93 -3.04 -3.21
C ASN A 65 5.34 -2.10 -4.36
N SER A 66 6.63 -1.93 -4.63
CA SER A 66 7.08 -1.13 -5.77
C SER A 66 6.58 -1.71 -7.09
N SER A 67 6.56 -3.05 -7.24
CA SER A 67 5.98 -3.69 -8.41
C SER A 67 4.46 -3.47 -8.51
N ILE A 68 3.72 -3.51 -7.39
CA ILE A 68 2.27 -3.26 -7.38
C ILE A 68 1.96 -1.82 -7.78
N VAL A 69 2.64 -0.84 -7.18
CA VAL A 69 2.35 0.59 -7.38
C VAL A 69 2.88 1.14 -8.71
N THR A 70 3.79 0.43 -9.39
CA THR A 70 4.29 0.80 -10.73
C THR A 70 3.72 -0.08 -11.84
N GLY A 71 3.20 -1.27 -11.53
CA GLY A 71 2.66 -2.22 -12.50
C GLY A 71 3.72 -2.94 -13.36
N VAL A 72 4.99 -2.88 -12.97
CA VAL A 72 6.14 -3.46 -13.69
C VAL A 72 7.07 -4.22 -12.73
N PRO A 73 7.97 -5.10 -13.21
CA PRO A 73 8.87 -5.87 -12.33
C PRO A 73 10.08 -5.06 -11.83
N PRO A 74 10.85 -5.59 -10.84
CA PRO A 74 12.03 -4.92 -10.27
C PRO A 74 13.10 -4.52 -11.26
N ALA A 75 13.29 -5.30 -12.32
CA ALA A 75 14.22 -4.97 -13.39
C ALA A 75 13.89 -3.63 -14.07
N VAL A 76 12.63 -3.19 -14.03
CA VAL A 76 12.14 -1.94 -14.62
C VAL A 76 12.11 -0.83 -13.57
N HIS A 77 11.41 -1.02 -12.45
CA HIS A 77 11.28 0.06 -11.45
C HIS A 77 12.53 0.31 -10.61
N GLY A 78 13.49 -0.63 -10.60
CA GLY A 78 14.81 -0.47 -10.00
C GLY A 78 14.92 -0.86 -8.53
N ILE A 79 13.82 -1.06 -7.81
CA ILE A 79 13.81 -1.44 -6.39
C ILE A 79 13.97 -2.95 -6.23
N GLY A 80 15.21 -3.41 -6.03
CA GLY A 80 15.54 -4.84 -5.87
C GLY A 80 15.70 -5.31 -4.42
N GLY A 81 15.69 -4.41 -3.43
CA GLY A 81 15.87 -4.74 -2.03
C GLY A 81 15.76 -3.52 -1.11
N ASN A 82 16.22 -3.66 0.14
CA ASN A 82 16.25 -2.57 1.12
C ASN A 82 17.51 -1.71 1.03
N PHE A 83 18.59 -2.25 0.45
CA PHE A 83 19.87 -1.58 0.25
C PHE A 83 20.60 -2.22 -0.94
N PHE A 84 21.61 -1.54 -1.45
CA PHE A 84 22.57 -2.08 -2.41
C PHE A 84 23.97 -1.57 -2.07
N PHE A 85 25.00 -2.28 -2.52
CA PHE A 85 26.38 -1.82 -2.41
C PHE A 85 26.74 -0.96 -3.63
N ASP A 86 27.06 0.31 -3.41
CA ASP A 86 27.54 1.19 -4.47
C ASP A 86 29.05 1.04 -4.63
N THR A 87 29.48 0.45 -5.75
CA THR A 87 30.90 0.20 -6.02
C THR A 87 31.70 1.48 -6.29
N ALA A 88 31.04 2.60 -6.62
CA ALA A 88 31.73 3.86 -6.86
C ALA A 88 32.15 4.56 -5.56
N SER A 89 31.28 4.55 -4.55
CA SER A 89 31.55 5.10 -3.22
C SER A 89 32.15 4.07 -2.24
N GLY A 90 31.93 2.77 -2.48
CA GLY A 90 32.32 1.69 -1.57
C GLY A 90 31.39 1.55 -0.37
N GLU A 91 30.17 2.08 -0.44
CA GLU A 91 29.24 2.16 0.69
C GLU A 91 27.93 1.37 0.46
N GLU A 92 27.29 0.98 1.55
CA GLU A 92 25.92 0.46 1.52
C GLU A 92 24.91 1.61 1.46
N VAL A 93 24.10 1.62 0.41
CA VAL A 93 23.11 2.66 0.15
C VAL A 93 21.70 2.11 0.39
N MET A 94 20.98 2.74 1.32
CA MET A 94 19.59 2.38 1.65
C MET A 94 18.63 2.75 0.51
N MET A 95 17.78 1.81 0.09
CA MET A 95 16.77 1.95 -0.96
C MET A 95 15.38 2.23 -0.39
N ASN A 96 15.26 3.27 0.43
CA ASN A 96 14.02 3.66 1.10
C ASN A 96 13.46 5.00 0.60
N SER A 97 14.01 5.55 -0.49
CA SER A 97 13.57 6.82 -1.07
C SER A 97 13.12 6.65 -2.52
N SER A 98 12.13 7.45 -2.91
CA SER A 98 11.61 7.52 -4.28
C SER A 98 12.67 7.91 -5.32
N LYS A 99 13.77 8.54 -4.93
CA LYS A 99 14.89 8.86 -5.85
C LYS A 99 15.51 7.63 -6.55
N PHE A 100 15.31 6.43 -5.99
CA PHE A 100 15.79 5.18 -6.57
C PHE A 100 14.77 4.52 -7.51
N LEU A 101 13.53 5.02 -7.57
CA LEU A 101 12.58 4.60 -8.59
C LEU A 101 13.03 5.10 -9.96
N ARG A 102 13.07 4.18 -10.92
CA ARG A 102 13.44 4.49 -12.32
C ARG A 102 12.24 4.84 -13.20
N VAL A 103 11.03 4.67 -12.67
CA VAL A 103 9.76 4.86 -13.37
C VAL A 103 8.75 5.48 -12.42
N GLU A 104 7.72 6.11 -12.99
CA GLU A 104 6.64 6.70 -12.22
C GLU A 104 5.70 5.63 -11.64
N THR A 105 5.06 5.98 -10.52
CA THR A 105 3.97 5.17 -9.95
C THR A 105 2.66 5.40 -10.72
N ILE A 106 1.70 4.51 -10.52
CA ILE A 106 0.37 4.57 -11.14
C ILE A 106 -0.45 5.78 -10.64
N PHE A 107 -0.20 6.21 -9.40
CA PHE A 107 -1.08 7.12 -8.68
C PHE A 107 -1.15 8.55 -9.24
N PRO A 108 -0.04 9.22 -9.61
CA PRO A 108 -0.08 10.53 -10.26
C PRO A 108 -0.90 10.53 -11.55
N HIS A 109 -0.78 9.45 -12.35
CA HIS A 109 -1.52 9.31 -13.60
C HIS A 109 -3.02 9.09 -13.38
N ALA A 110 -3.39 8.30 -12.36
CA ALA A 110 -4.79 8.14 -11.97
C ALA A 110 -5.40 9.45 -11.49
N GLN A 111 -4.65 10.22 -10.69
CA GLN A 111 -5.05 11.53 -10.18
C GLN A 111 -5.25 12.54 -11.33
N ARG A 112 -4.29 12.67 -12.25
CA ARG A 112 -4.41 13.52 -13.46
C ARG A 112 -5.57 13.10 -14.37
N ALA A 113 -5.94 11.83 -14.36
CA ALA A 113 -7.10 11.30 -15.09
C ALA A 113 -8.44 11.53 -14.37
N GLY A 114 -8.45 12.32 -13.28
CA GLY A 114 -9.65 12.75 -12.57
C GLY A 114 -10.10 11.84 -11.43
N ARG A 115 -9.31 10.84 -11.04
CA ARG A 115 -9.57 10.06 -9.81
C ARG A 115 -9.18 10.85 -8.57
N LYS A 116 -9.80 10.53 -7.44
CA LYS A 116 -9.36 11.02 -6.12
C LYS A 116 -8.51 9.94 -5.47
N VAL A 117 -7.21 10.10 -5.52
CA VAL A 117 -6.27 9.03 -5.16
C VAL A 117 -5.77 9.18 -3.72
N ALA A 118 -5.78 8.09 -2.96
CA ALA A 118 -5.21 8.02 -1.63
C ALA A 118 -4.30 6.80 -1.43
N VAL A 119 -3.15 6.99 -0.80
CA VAL A 119 -2.21 5.93 -0.44
C VAL A 119 -2.03 5.94 1.08
N VAL A 120 -2.38 4.85 1.74
CA VAL A 120 -2.18 4.69 3.19
C VAL A 120 -1.30 3.50 3.46
N THR A 121 -0.22 3.72 4.20
CA THR A 121 0.76 2.69 4.55
C THR A 121 0.81 2.47 6.05
N ALA A 122 1.24 1.31 6.50
CA ALA A 122 1.52 1.12 7.92
C ALA A 122 2.79 1.87 8.34
N LYS A 123 3.90 1.66 7.60
CA LYS A 123 5.24 2.20 7.88
C LYS A 123 5.54 3.46 7.07
N GLU A 124 6.02 4.51 7.71
CA GLU A 124 6.29 5.81 7.08
C GLU A 124 7.35 5.73 5.99
N LYS A 125 8.41 4.94 6.21
CA LYS A 125 9.52 4.81 5.25
C LYS A 125 9.09 4.33 3.86
N LEU A 126 7.92 3.68 3.77
CA LEU A 126 7.39 3.13 2.53
C LEU A 126 6.58 4.15 1.73
N ARG A 127 6.00 5.14 2.42
CA ARG A 127 5.13 6.16 1.82
C ARG A 127 5.84 6.95 0.72
N ASP A 128 7.12 7.31 0.91
CA ASP A 128 7.89 8.08 -0.08
C ASP A 128 7.95 7.37 -1.44
N ILE A 129 8.29 6.08 -1.44
CA ILE A 129 8.34 5.28 -2.67
C ILE A 129 6.91 5.07 -3.21
N PHE A 130 5.98 4.63 -2.36
CA PHE A 130 4.69 4.13 -2.83
C PHE A 130 3.80 5.25 -3.35
N ALA A 131 3.88 6.44 -2.76
CA ALA A 131 3.12 7.62 -3.18
C ALA A 131 3.96 8.61 -4.00
N SER A 132 5.09 8.17 -4.58
CA SER A 132 5.98 9.05 -5.33
C SER A 132 5.21 9.81 -6.43
N GLY A 133 5.33 11.14 -6.41
CA GLY A 133 4.68 12.08 -7.32
C GLY A 133 3.19 12.36 -7.03
N LEU A 134 2.57 11.68 -6.05
CA LEU A 134 1.13 11.80 -5.83
C LEU A 134 0.72 13.14 -5.22
N ILE A 135 1.47 13.62 -4.23
CA ILE A 135 1.13 14.83 -3.48
C ILE A 135 1.14 16.07 -4.38
N SER A 136 2.07 16.16 -5.34
CA SER A 136 2.14 17.26 -6.31
C SER A 136 0.92 17.31 -7.25
N GLU A 137 0.20 16.20 -7.40
CA GLU A 137 -1.03 16.12 -8.19
C GLU A 137 -2.29 16.33 -7.32
N GLY A 138 -2.13 16.66 -6.04
CA GLY A 138 -3.23 16.89 -5.10
C GLY A 138 -3.86 15.61 -4.52
N GLY A 139 -3.16 14.48 -4.59
CA GLY A 139 -3.58 13.24 -3.93
C GLY A 139 -3.22 13.21 -2.43
N ILE A 140 -3.68 12.17 -1.74
CA ILE A 140 -3.45 11.97 -0.30
C ILE A 140 -2.45 10.84 -0.07
N ALA A 141 -1.46 11.04 0.79
CA ALA A 141 -0.57 9.97 1.22
C ALA A 141 -0.09 10.14 2.67
N PHE A 142 -0.33 9.13 3.51
CA PHE A 142 0.17 9.13 4.88
C PHE A 142 0.44 7.71 5.39
N SER A 143 1.07 7.60 6.57
CA SER A 143 1.25 6.34 7.27
C SER A 143 0.49 6.31 8.59
N SER A 144 0.08 5.12 9.03
CA SER A 144 -0.44 4.96 10.39
C SER A 144 0.65 5.25 11.44
N GLU A 145 1.92 4.96 11.15
CA GLU A 145 3.06 5.25 12.04
C GLU A 145 3.18 6.74 12.42
N LYS A 146 2.85 7.63 11.48
CA LYS A 146 2.97 9.09 11.66
C LYS A 146 1.68 9.84 11.39
N ALA A 147 0.52 9.21 11.58
CA ALA A 147 -0.79 9.79 11.28
C ALA A 147 -1.00 11.18 11.93
N ARG A 148 -0.69 11.34 13.22
CA ARG A 148 -0.75 12.65 13.93
C ARG A 148 0.14 13.75 13.36
N HIS A 149 1.17 13.40 12.59
CA HIS A 149 2.09 14.36 12.00
C HIS A 149 1.75 14.67 10.54
N ALA A 150 0.63 14.12 10.03
CA ALA A 150 0.18 14.40 8.67
C ALA A 150 -0.19 15.88 8.52
N VAL A 151 0.35 16.49 7.48
CA VAL A 151 0.12 17.90 7.13
C VAL A 151 -0.12 18.02 5.63
N ARG A 152 -0.99 18.96 5.23
CA ARG A 152 -1.42 19.12 3.83
C ARG A 152 -0.28 19.16 2.83
N VAL A 153 0.78 19.93 3.13
CA VAL A 153 1.90 20.16 2.20
C VAL A 153 2.66 18.88 1.85
N THR A 154 2.78 17.92 2.77
CA THR A 154 3.54 16.68 2.55
C THR A 154 2.68 15.42 2.45
N HIS A 155 1.40 15.50 2.82
CA HIS A 155 0.50 14.35 2.88
C HIS A 155 -0.80 14.53 2.11
N GLY A 156 -1.10 15.74 1.60
CA GLY A 156 -2.39 16.07 0.98
C GLY A 156 -3.56 16.15 1.96
N ILE A 157 -3.30 15.86 3.24
CA ILE A 157 -4.29 15.83 4.32
C ILE A 157 -3.64 16.33 5.62
N ASP A 158 -4.45 16.96 6.47
CA ASP A 158 -4.16 17.31 7.85
C ASP A 158 -5.16 16.63 8.79
N ASP A 159 -4.88 16.67 10.09
CA ASP A 159 -5.80 16.23 11.15
C ASP A 159 -6.38 14.81 10.95
N VAL A 160 -5.50 13.86 10.58
CA VAL A 160 -5.88 12.46 10.31
C VAL A 160 -6.49 11.79 11.54
N GLU A 161 -6.12 12.20 12.75
CA GLU A 161 -6.69 11.62 13.97
C GLU A 161 -8.18 11.95 14.16
N SER A 162 -8.64 13.11 13.69
CA SER A 162 -10.08 13.43 13.63
C SER A 162 -10.84 12.60 12.59
N LEU A 163 -10.14 12.06 11.59
CA LEU A 163 -10.73 11.21 10.56
C LEU A 163 -10.87 9.75 11.02
N VAL A 164 -9.82 9.20 11.65
CA VAL A 164 -9.67 7.75 11.87
C VAL A 164 -9.58 7.37 13.36
N GLY A 165 -9.19 8.31 14.22
CA GLY A 165 -8.87 8.08 15.63
C GLY A 165 -7.38 8.22 15.94
N PRO A 166 -6.96 7.95 17.18
CA PRO A 166 -5.59 8.18 17.65
C PRO A 166 -4.57 7.32 16.90
N THR A 167 -3.38 7.88 16.69
CA THR A 167 -2.24 7.23 16.05
C THR A 167 -1.87 5.95 16.82
N PRO A 168 -1.85 4.77 16.16
CA PRO A 168 -1.58 3.50 16.81
C PRO A 168 -0.08 3.30 17.07
N ALA A 169 0.25 2.38 17.97
CA ALA A 169 1.62 1.90 18.12
C ALA A 169 2.03 1.10 16.87
N ILE A 170 3.22 1.38 16.30
CA ILE A 170 3.65 0.77 15.03
C ILE A 170 3.85 -0.76 15.13
N TYR A 171 4.32 -1.26 16.27
CA TYR A 171 4.50 -2.70 16.54
C TYR A 171 3.22 -3.31 17.12
N SER A 172 2.11 -3.19 16.40
CA SER A 172 0.81 -3.73 16.79
C SER A 172 -0.07 -4.08 15.58
N GLY A 173 -1.07 -4.94 15.79
CA GLY A 173 -2.12 -5.17 14.78
C GLY A 173 -2.95 -3.92 14.49
N ASP A 174 -3.04 -2.99 15.44
CA ASP A 174 -3.78 -1.74 15.29
C ASP A 174 -3.19 -0.84 14.20
N ALA A 175 -1.88 -0.90 13.94
CA ALA A 175 -1.26 -0.17 12.83
C ALA A 175 -1.88 -0.57 11.48
N SER A 176 -2.00 -1.87 11.22
CA SER A 176 -2.64 -2.40 10.00
C SER A 176 -4.14 -2.12 9.98
N LEU A 177 -4.84 -2.23 11.12
CA LEU A 177 -6.26 -1.93 11.21
C LEU A 177 -6.55 -0.43 10.95
N TYR A 178 -5.66 0.47 11.39
CA TYR A 178 -5.76 1.90 11.14
C TYR A 178 -5.70 2.22 9.65
N VAL A 179 -4.82 1.55 8.89
CA VAL A 179 -4.74 1.67 7.42
C VAL A 179 -6.09 1.34 6.77
N LEU A 180 -6.73 0.25 7.20
CA LEU A 180 -8.03 -0.17 6.66
C LEU A 180 -9.16 0.79 7.06
N LYS A 181 -9.20 1.21 8.33
CA LYS A 181 -10.18 2.19 8.83
C LYS A 181 -10.05 3.55 8.12
N ALA A 182 -8.82 4.00 7.86
CA ALA A 182 -8.55 5.19 7.07
C ALA A 182 -9.13 5.09 5.66
N GLY A 183 -8.92 3.95 4.99
CA GLY A 183 -9.50 3.68 3.67
C GLY A 183 -11.02 3.76 3.66
N VAL A 184 -11.68 3.13 4.64
CA VAL A 184 -13.14 3.20 4.81
C VAL A 184 -13.61 4.63 5.03
N ALA A 185 -13.00 5.35 5.98
CA ALA A 185 -13.39 6.72 6.31
C ALA A 185 -13.23 7.69 5.12
N MET A 186 -12.17 7.53 4.32
CA MET A 186 -11.97 8.34 3.11
C MET A 186 -12.99 8.04 2.02
N LEU A 187 -13.40 6.77 1.85
CA LEU A 187 -14.46 6.39 0.92
C LEU A 187 -15.81 6.97 1.34
N GLU A 188 -16.18 6.81 2.61
CA GLU A 188 -17.46 7.31 3.15
C GLU A 188 -17.60 8.83 3.05
N ARG A 189 -16.49 9.56 3.22
CA ARG A 189 -16.45 11.02 3.09
C ARG A 189 -16.22 11.51 1.66
N GLY A 190 -16.12 10.61 0.67
CA GLY A 190 -15.87 10.96 -0.73
C GLY A 190 -14.52 11.66 -0.98
N MET A 191 -13.56 11.47 -0.08
CA MET A 191 -12.21 12.04 -0.14
C MET A 191 -11.33 11.29 -1.13
N ALA A 192 -11.58 9.99 -1.33
CA ALA A 192 -10.86 9.16 -2.28
C ALA A 192 -11.80 8.15 -2.96
N ASP A 193 -11.48 7.79 -4.20
CA ASP A 193 -12.15 6.73 -4.96
C ASP A 193 -11.15 5.75 -5.60
N PHE A 194 -9.85 5.97 -5.44
CA PHE A 194 -8.79 5.10 -5.92
C PHE A 194 -7.74 4.95 -4.83
N LEU A 195 -7.78 3.83 -4.10
CA LEU A 195 -7.02 3.67 -2.87
C LEU A 195 -5.99 2.55 -2.97
N TYR A 196 -4.80 2.80 -2.44
CA TYR A 196 -3.82 1.77 -2.12
C TYR A 196 -3.59 1.70 -0.62
N LEU A 197 -3.88 0.55 -0.02
CA LEU A 197 -3.81 0.30 1.42
C LEU A 197 -2.77 -0.79 1.68
N SER A 198 -1.61 -0.42 2.23
CA SER A 198 -0.54 -1.36 2.55
C SER A 198 -0.40 -1.54 4.04
N THR A 199 -0.60 -2.75 4.53
CA THR A 199 -0.44 -3.10 5.95
C THR A 199 1.03 -3.40 6.28
N THR A 200 1.30 -3.91 7.48
CA THR A 200 2.58 -4.53 7.86
C THR A 200 2.37 -5.98 8.28
N ASP A 201 3.40 -6.78 8.01
CA ASP A 201 3.62 -8.17 8.38
C ASP A 201 3.93 -8.44 9.87
N TYR A 202 3.72 -7.46 10.76
CA TYR A 202 4.10 -7.58 12.17
C TYR A 202 3.45 -8.77 12.88
N MET A 203 2.16 -9.02 12.62
CA MET A 203 1.45 -10.15 13.22
C MET A 203 1.93 -11.48 12.65
N GLN A 204 2.15 -11.52 11.33
CA GLN A 204 2.54 -12.71 10.58
C GLN A 204 3.98 -13.16 10.88
N HIS A 205 4.83 -12.23 11.33
CA HIS A 205 6.15 -12.56 11.88
C HIS A 205 6.11 -13.17 13.28
N LYS A 206 4.98 -13.06 14.00
CA LYS A 206 4.86 -13.45 15.41
C LYS A 206 3.95 -14.64 15.66
N HIS A 207 2.99 -14.88 14.76
CA HIS A 207 1.95 -15.88 14.93
C HIS A 207 1.85 -16.70 13.67
N ALA A 208 1.70 -18.02 13.80
CA ALA A 208 1.41 -18.89 12.67
C ALA A 208 -0.06 -18.71 12.18
N PRO A 209 -0.41 -19.14 10.96
CA PRO A 209 -1.79 -19.07 10.44
C PRO A 209 -2.86 -19.63 11.39
N GLU A 210 -2.56 -20.72 12.07
CA GLU A 210 -3.45 -21.38 13.02
C GLU A 210 -3.54 -20.68 14.39
N GLU A 211 -2.63 -19.76 14.71
CA GLU A 211 -2.64 -19.02 15.97
C GLU A 211 -3.34 -17.66 15.85
N ALA A 212 -3.49 -17.17 14.63
CA ALA A 212 -4.07 -15.88 14.28
C ALA A 212 -5.62 -15.89 14.27
#